data_AF-A0A349G9V3-F1
#
_entry.id   AF-A0A349G9V3-F1
#
_cell.length_a   1.000
_cell.length_b   1.000
_cell.length_c   1.000
_cell.angle_alpha   90.00
_cell.angle_beta   90.00
_cell.angle_gamma   90.00
#
_symmetry.space_group_name_H-M   'P 1'
#
loop_
_entity.id
_entity.type
_entity.pdbx_description
1 polymer ?
#
loop_
_entity_poly.entity_id
_entity_poly.type
_entity_poly.pdbx_seq_one_letter_code
_entity_poly.pdbx_strand_id
1 'polypeptide(L)'
;MLEKYLDIKPEVAEAIKNGKAVVALESTIISHGMPYPRNVETALEVERIIREHGAVPATIAILGGKLKVGLTEEEIEYLGKAKNVVKTSRRDIPFIIAKKLDGATTVASTMILADLAGVKVFATGGIGG
;
A
#
# COMPACT_ATOMS: atom_id res chain seq x y z
N MET A 1 2.00 -5.15 -18.54
CA MET A 1 1.38 -6.45 -18.18
C MET A 1 0.73 -6.47 -16.79
N LEU A 2 1.24 -5.73 -15.80
CA LEU A 2 0.70 -5.72 -14.42
C LEU A 2 -0.48 -4.76 -14.23
N GLU A 3 -0.64 -3.79 -15.14
CA GLU A 3 -1.62 -2.70 -15.07
C GLU A 3 -3.06 -3.23 -15.05
N LYS A 4 -3.33 -4.38 -15.68
CA LYS A 4 -4.64 -5.06 -15.63
C LYS A 4 -5.03 -5.58 -14.24
N TYR A 5 -4.07 -5.70 -13.32
CA TYR A 5 -4.29 -6.09 -11.93
C TYR A 5 -4.30 -4.91 -10.97
N LEU A 6 -3.97 -3.72 -11.46
CA LEU A 6 -3.92 -2.49 -10.68
C LEU A 6 -5.33 -2.02 -10.35
N ASP A 7 -5.55 -1.70 -9.08
CA ASP A 7 -6.77 -1.11 -8.54
C ASP A 7 -6.37 0.13 -7.75
N ILE A 8 -6.65 1.31 -8.31
CA ILE A 8 -6.30 2.59 -7.71
C ILE A 8 -7.56 3.14 -7.05
N LYS A 9 -7.48 3.46 -5.74
CA LYS A 9 -8.58 4.09 -5.00
C LYS A 9 -9.02 5.37 -5.72
N PRO A 10 -10.33 5.62 -5.91
CA PRO A 10 -10.81 6.77 -6.71
C PRO A 10 -10.19 8.11 -6.32
N GLU A 11 -10.04 8.37 -5.02
CA GLU A 11 -9.41 9.59 -4.49
C GLU A 11 -7.95 9.75 -4.97
N VAL A 12 -7.19 8.66 -4.98
CA VAL A 12 -5.80 8.64 -5.45
C VAL A 12 -5.75 8.88 -6.96
N ALA A 13 -6.60 8.21 -7.73
CA ALA A 13 -6.66 8.39 -9.18
C ALA A 13 -7.04 9.83 -9.56
N GLU A 14 -7.98 10.44 -8.85
CA GLU A 14 -8.37 11.84 -9.03
C GLU A 14 -7.24 12.81 -8.66
N ALA A 15 -6.54 12.56 -7.56
CA ALA A 15 -5.40 13.37 -7.14
C ALA A 15 -4.30 13.37 -8.21
N ILE A 16 -3.96 12.20 -8.75
CA ILE A 16 -2.97 12.05 -9.83
C ILE A 16 -3.42 12.78 -11.08
N LYS A 17 -4.69 12.59 -11.51
CA LYS A 17 -5.25 13.26 -12.69
C LYS A 17 -5.21 14.79 -12.58
N ASN A 18 -5.43 15.32 -11.38
CA ASN A 18 -5.49 16.76 -11.11
C ASN A 18 -4.13 17.35 -10.69
N GLY A 19 -3.05 16.57 -10.73
CA GLY A 19 -1.71 17.04 -10.33
C GLY A 19 -1.57 17.37 -8.84
N LYS A 20 -2.45 16.83 -7.99
CA LYS A 20 -2.33 16.96 -6.52
C LYS A 20 -1.22 16.03 -6.02
N ALA A 21 -0.56 16.43 -4.93
CA ALA A 21 0.48 15.63 -4.30
C ALA A 21 -0.10 14.31 -3.76
N VAL A 22 0.54 13.19 -4.09
CA VAL A 22 0.22 11.85 -3.57
C VAL A 22 1.46 11.25 -2.93
N VAL A 23 1.30 10.68 -1.75
CA VAL A 23 2.37 10.02 -1.00
C VAL A 23 2.01 8.55 -0.82
N ALA A 24 2.79 7.66 -1.43
CA ALA A 24 2.66 6.23 -1.22
C ALA A 24 3.12 5.83 0.19
N LEU A 25 2.54 4.76 0.73
CA LEU A 25 2.92 4.12 1.99
C LEU A 25 2.99 2.60 1.81
N GLU A 26 3.93 1.93 2.48
CA GLU A 26 4.04 0.47 2.44
C GLU A 26 3.14 -0.21 3.48
N SER A 27 2.87 -1.50 3.28
CA SER A 27 2.02 -2.29 4.17
C SER A 27 2.76 -3.36 4.98
N THR A 28 4.06 -3.58 4.73
CA THR A 28 4.86 -4.51 5.55
C THR A 28 4.87 -4.09 7.01
N ILE A 29 4.98 -2.79 7.29
CA ILE A 29 4.91 -2.27 8.67
C ILE A 29 3.59 -2.63 9.38
N ILE A 30 2.50 -2.78 8.62
CA ILE A 30 1.16 -3.11 9.12
C ILE A 30 1.09 -4.59 9.52
N SER A 31 1.42 -5.51 8.61
CA SER A 31 1.25 -6.95 8.90
C SER A 31 2.44 -7.59 9.62
N HIS A 32 3.64 -7.03 9.51
CA HIS A 32 4.87 -7.68 9.96
C HIS A 32 5.79 -6.78 10.82
N GLY A 33 5.55 -5.47 10.85
CA GLY A 33 6.40 -4.52 11.57
C GLY A 33 5.90 -4.18 12.97
N MET A 34 4.59 -4.25 13.22
CA MET A 34 3.97 -3.86 14.49
C MET A 34 2.86 -4.83 14.90
N PRO A 35 2.62 -5.02 16.21
CA PRO A 35 1.49 -5.81 16.68
C PRO A 35 0.17 -5.04 16.54
N TYR A 36 -0.93 -5.78 16.40
CA TYR A 36 -2.28 -5.23 16.54
C TYR A 36 -2.57 -4.81 17.99
N PRO A 37 -3.29 -3.68 18.24
CA PRO A 37 -3.91 -2.74 17.27
C PRO A 37 -2.98 -1.64 16.75
N ARG A 38 -1.77 -1.52 17.30
CA ARG A 38 -0.84 -0.42 17.02
C ARG A 38 -0.46 -0.30 15.55
N ASN A 39 -0.40 -1.42 14.82
CA ASN A 39 -0.18 -1.43 13.38
C ASN A 39 -1.24 -0.64 12.59
N VAL A 40 -2.52 -0.85 12.88
CA VAL A 40 -3.65 -0.16 12.25
C VAL A 40 -3.67 1.30 12.69
N GLU A 41 -3.57 1.56 13.99
CA GLU A 41 -3.54 2.92 14.54
C GLU A 41 -2.43 3.77 13.90
N THR A 42 -1.22 3.21 13.78
CA THR A 42 -0.09 3.90 13.16
C THR A 42 -0.32 4.14 11.67
N ALA A 43 -0.86 3.17 10.93
CA ALA A 43 -1.14 3.33 9.52
C ALA A 43 -2.15 4.47 9.26
N LEU A 44 -3.26 4.46 10.00
CA LEU A 44 -4.30 5.50 9.90
C LEU A 44 -3.77 6.87 10.34
N GLU A 45 -2.97 6.92 11.40
CA GLU A 45 -2.36 8.18 11.86
C GLU A 45 -1.41 8.78 10.83
N VAL A 46 -0.60 7.96 10.16
CA VAL A 46 0.28 8.44 9.09
C VAL A 46 -0.53 8.92 7.88
N GLU A 47 -1.61 8.24 7.50
CA GLU A 47 -2.53 8.74 6.46
C GLU A 47 -3.12 10.11 6.85
N ARG A 48 -3.54 10.27 8.12
CA ARG A 48 -4.06 11.53 8.66
C ARG A 48 -3.04 12.66 8.56
N ILE A 49 -1.79 12.43 8.98
CA ILE A 49 -0.71 13.41 8.93
C ILE A 49 -0.45 13.88 7.48
N ILE A 50 -0.44 12.96 6.52
CA ILE A 50 -0.27 13.32 5.09
C ILE A 50 -1.40 14.24 4.61
N ARG A 51 -2.65 13.94 5.00
CA ARG A 51 -3.82 14.77 4.68
C ARG A 51 -3.72 16.17 5.29
N GLU A 52 -3.28 16.27 6.54
CA GLU A 52 -3.06 17.57 7.21
C GLU A 52 -2.03 18.45 6.49
N HIS A 53 -1.07 17.83 5.79
CA HIS A 53 -0.07 18.53 4.97
C HIS A 53 -0.54 18.75 3.52
N GLY A 54 -1.81 18.54 3.21
CA GLY A 54 -2.42 18.85 1.92
C GLY A 54 -2.12 17.84 0.80
N ALA A 55 -1.61 16.65 1.14
CA ALA A 55 -1.37 15.57 0.19
C ALA A 55 -2.38 14.43 0.37
N VAL A 56 -2.51 13.57 -0.64
CA VAL A 56 -3.36 12.38 -0.59
C VAL A 56 -2.51 11.15 -0.27
N PRO A 57 -2.80 10.41 0.82
CA PRO A 57 -2.10 9.19 1.14
C PRO A 57 -2.56 8.04 0.24
N ALA A 58 -1.62 7.17 -0.13
CA ALA A 58 -1.90 5.96 -0.88
C ALA A 58 -1.18 4.77 -0.23
N THR A 59 -1.79 4.17 0.80
CA THR A 59 -1.30 2.89 1.33
C THR A 59 -1.42 1.79 0.28
N ILE A 60 -0.34 1.03 0.07
CA ILE A 60 -0.23 0.04 -1.02
C ILE A 60 -0.13 -1.37 -0.45
N ALA A 61 -0.98 -2.27 -0.94
CA ALA A 61 -0.94 -3.70 -0.63
C ALA A 61 -1.38 -4.53 -1.83
N ILE A 62 -1.32 -5.85 -1.70
CA ILE A 62 -2.00 -6.77 -2.61
C ILE A 62 -3.13 -7.42 -1.83
N LEU A 63 -4.37 -7.30 -2.29
CA LEU A 63 -5.54 -7.93 -1.66
C LEU A 63 -6.25 -8.83 -2.67
N GLY A 64 -6.40 -10.11 -2.35
CA GLY A 64 -7.02 -11.09 -3.26
C GLY A 64 -6.35 -11.14 -4.65
N GLY A 65 -5.05 -10.88 -4.73
CA GLY A 65 -4.30 -10.75 -5.99
C GLY A 65 -4.50 -9.45 -6.77
N LYS A 66 -5.19 -8.44 -6.22
CA LYS A 66 -5.30 -7.10 -6.79
C LYS A 66 -4.22 -6.18 -6.24
N LEU A 67 -3.53 -5.47 -7.12
CA LEU A 67 -2.47 -4.52 -6.75
C LEU A 67 -3.13 -3.20 -6.35
N LYS A 68 -3.35 -2.99 -5.06
CA LYS A 68 -4.12 -1.87 -4.52
C LYS A 68 -3.22 -0.66 -4.29
N VAL A 69 -3.61 0.49 -4.82
CA VAL A 69 -2.95 1.78 -4.55
C VAL A 69 -3.94 2.73 -3.91
N GLY A 70 -3.77 2.93 -2.60
CA GLY A 70 -4.79 3.49 -1.71
C GLY A 70 -5.68 2.38 -1.17
N LEU A 71 -5.65 2.18 0.15
CA LEU A 71 -6.56 1.28 0.85
C LEU A 71 -7.72 2.05 1.49
N THR A 72 -8.81 1.36 1.79
CA THR A 72 -9.82 1.87 2.73
C THR A 72 -9.40 1.60 4.18
N GLU A 73 -10.06 2.25 5.13
CA GLU A 73 -9.80 2.01 6.56
C GLU A 73 -10.09 0.54 6.92
N GLU A 74 -11.15 -0.04 6.36
CA GLU A 74 -11.52 -1.44 6.55
C GLU A 74 -10.48 -2.39 5.95
N GLU A 75 -9.91 -2.04 4.80
CA GLU A 75 -8.82 -2.81 4.18
C GLU A 75 -7.52 -2.74 5.02
N ILE A 76 -7.22 -1.58 5.61
CA ILE A 76 -6.08 -1.42 6.55
C ILE A 76 -6.33 -2.26 7.82
N GLU A 77 -7.53 -2.17 8.40
CA GLU A 77 -7.89 -2.92 9.61
C GLU A 77 -7.87 -4.43 9.36
N TYR A 78 -8.41 -4.87 8.22
CA TYR A 78 -8.32 -6.25 7.75
C TYR A 78 -6.87 -6.72 7.70
N LEU A 79 -6.00 -5.94 7.07
CA LEU A 79 -4.59 -6.29 6.88
C LEU A 79 -3.81 -6.34 8.21
N GLY A 80 -4.17 -5.51 9.18
CA GLY A 80 -3.59 -5.50 10.52
C GLY A 80 -4.01 -6.67 11.41
N LYS A 81 -5.15 -7.32 11.11
CA LYS A 81 -5.64 -8.51 11.83
C LYS A 81 -5.33 -9.83 11.14
N ALA A 82 -5.12 -9.80 9.83
CA ALA A 82 -4.92 -11.00 9.02
C ALA A 82 -3.63 -11.74 9.39
N LYS A 83 -3.72 -13.07 9.54
CA LYS A 83 -2.58 -13.92 9.95
C LYS A 83 -1.78 -14.50 8.77
N ASN A 84 -2.38 -14.56 7.59
CA ASN A 84 -1.82 -15.24 6.42
C ASN A 84 -1.46 -14.25 5.30
N VAL A 85 -0.85 -13.12 5.67
CA VAL A 85 -0.43 -12.09 4.71
C VAL A 85 1.00 -12.35 4.29
N VAL A 86 1.26 -12.46 2.99
CA VAL A 86 2.63 -12.71 2.50
C VAL A 86 3.43 -11.42 2.53
N LYS A 87 4.58 -11.40 3.21
CA LYS A 87 5.55 -10.30 3.07
C LYS A 87 6.09 -10.29 1.63
N THR A 88 5.76 -9.24 0.88
CA THR A 88 5.84 -9.24 -0.58
C THR A 88 6.98 -8.36 -1.08
N SER A 89 8.01 -8.98 -1.64
CA SER A 89 9.04 -8.33 -2.46
C SER A 89 8.78 -8.56 -3.95
N ARG A 90 9.65 -8.01 -4.81
CA ARG A 90 9.47 -8.00 -6.28
C ARG A 90 9.20 -9.39 -6.86
N ARG A 91 9.91 -10.42 -6.38
CA ARG A 91 9.77 -11.80 -6.89
C ARG A 91 8.44 -12.45 -6.52
N ASP A 92 7.79 -11.95 -5.47
CA ASP A 92 6.58 -12.56 -4.90
C ASP A 92 5.32 -12.04 -5.60
N ILE A 93 5.36 -10.83 -6.19
CA ILE A 93 4.22 -10.17 -6.84
C ILE A 93 3.50 -11.10 -7.84
N PRO A 94 4.16 -11.75 -8.82
CA PRO A 94 3.46 -12.59 -9.79
C PRO A 94 2.75 -13.79 -9.16
N PHE A 95 3.37 -14.38 -8.12
CA PHE A 95 2.81 -15.53 -7.41
C PHE A 95 1.55 -15.15 -6.63
N ILE A 96 1.59 -14.04 -5.90
CA ILE A 96 0.46 -13.54 -5.10
C ILE A 96 -0.73 -13.20 -6.00
N ILE A 97 -0.49 -12.53 -7.13
CA ILE A 97 -1.52 -12.26 -8.13
C ILE A 97 -2.13 -13.57 -8.64
N ALA A 98 -1.29 -14.52 -9.08
CA ALA A 98 -1.75 -15.78 -9.68
C ALA A 98 -2.55 -16.64 -8.69
N LYS A 99 -2.18 -16.63 -7.41
CA LYS A 99 -2.84 -17.39 -6.34
C LYS A 99 -3.97 -16.62 -5.65
N LYS A 100 -4.22 -15.37 -6.03
CA LYS A 100 -5.21 -14.48 -5.39
C LYS A 100 -5.01 -14.38 -3.88
N LEU A 101 -3.76 -14.27 -3.45
CA LEU A 101 -3.40 -14.13 -2.04
C LEU A 101 -3.33 -12.67 -1.63
N ASP A 102 -3.26 -12.44 -0.32
CA ASP A 102 -2.95 -11.14 0.25
C ASP A 102 -1.45 -10.98 0.47
N GLY A 103 -0.97 -9.77 0.22
CA GLY A 103 0.44 -9.42 0.27
C GLY A 103 0.67 -8.06 0.89
N ALA A 104 1.44 -8.03 1.98
CA ALA A 104 1.96 -6.80 2.56
C ALA A 104 3.21 -6.40 1.79
N THR A 105 3.17 -5.27 1.08
CA THR A 105 4.25 -4.85 0.20
C THR A 105 5.43 -4.32 1.02
N THR A 106 6.62 -4.79 0.70
CA THR A 106 7.89 -4.19 1.15
C THR A 106 8.19 -2.96 0.30
N VAL A 107 9.12 -2.11 0.75
CA VAL A 107 9.69 -0.98 -0.01
C VAL A 107 9.82 -1.27 -1.52
N ALA A 108 10.47 -2.38 -1.91
CA ALA A 108 10.67 -2.71 -3.32
C ALA A 108 9.36 -2.89 -4.10
N SER A 109 8.38 -3.59 -3.53
CA SER A 109 7.07 -3.80 -4.17
C SER A 109 6.21 -2.54 -4.15
N THR A 110 6.28 -1.77 -3.06
CA THR A 110 5.58 -0.48 -2.95
C THR A 110 6.05 0.49 -4.03
N MET A 111 7.37 0.59 -4.26
CA MET A 111 7.92 1.42 -5.34
C MET A 111 7.41 0.99 -6.73
N ILE A 112 7.37 -0.32 -7.00
CA ILE A 112 6.88 -0.83 -8.29
C ILE A 112 5.41 -0.45 -8.49
N LEU A 113 4.55 -0.68 -7.50
CA LEU A 113 3.11 -0.40 -7.60
C LEU A 113 2.81 1.11 -7.63
N ALA A 114 3.56 1.91 -6.85
CA ALA A 114 3.47 3.36 -6.86
C ALA A 114 3.80 3.91 -8.26
N ASP A 115 4.90 3.46 -8.87
CA ASP A 115 5.31 3.91 -10.20
C ASP A 115 4.29 3.51 -11.28
N LEU A 116 3.76 2.28 -11.21
CA LEU A 116 2.67 1.83 -12.09
C LEU A 116 1.42 2.71 -12.00
N ALA A 117 1.11 3.25 -10.81
CA ALA A 117 0.00 4.17 -10.61
C ALA A 117 0.33 5.63 -10.95
N GLY A 118 1.60 5.97 -11.16
CA GLY A 118 2.05 7.35 -11.40
C GLY A 118 2.37 8.14 -10.13
N VAL A 119 2.49 7.49 -8.96
CA VAL A 119 2.89 8.13 -7.69
C VAL A 119 4.41 8.17 -7.59
N LYS A 120 4.97 9.36 -7.34
CA LYS A 120 6.43 9.62 -7.39
C LYS A 120 7.08 9.83 -6.03
N VAL A 121 6.30 9.91 -4.96
CA VAL A 121 6.79 10.09 -3.58
C VAL A 121 6.32 8.92 -2.72
N PHE A 122 7.23 8.35 -1.94
CA PHE A 122 6.97 7.22 -1.05
C PHE A 122 7.64 7.46 0.30
N ALA A 123 6.86 7.43 1.38
CA ALA A 123 7.34 7.53 2.75
C ALA A 123 7.35 6.14 3.43
N THR A 124 8.44 5.83 4.12
CA THR A 124 8.61 4.60 4.90
C THR A 124 9.46 4.87 6.15
N GLY A 125 9.49 3.92 7.10
CA GLY A 125 10.34 4.03 8.29
C GLY A 125 11.83 3.82 8.00
N GLY A 126 12.17 2.89 7.12
CA GLY A 126 13.55 2.59 6.74
C GLY A 126 13.63 1.64 5.55
N ILE A 127 14.70 1.76 4.75
CA ILE A 127 14.93 0.89 3.60
C ILE A 127 15.68 -0.40 4.01
N GLY A 128 15.55 -1.44 3.20
CA GLY A 128 16.44 -2.60 3.30
C GLY A 128 17.84 -2.30 2.77
N GLY A 129 18.82 -3.13 3.14
CA GLY A 129 20.23 -3.05 2.74
C GLY A 129 20.99 -4.31 3.12
#